data_AF-A0A1C6ALC6-F1
#
_entry.id   AF-A0A1C6ALC6-F1
#
_cell.length_a   1.000
_cell.length_b   1.000
_cell.length_c   1.000
_cell.angle_alpha   90.00
_cell.angle_beta   90.00
_cell.angle_gamma   90.00
#
_symmetry.space_group_name_H-M   'P 1'
#
loop_
_entity.id
_entity.type
_entity.pdbx_description
1 polymer ?
#
loop_
_entity_poly.entity_id
_entity_poly.type
_entity_poly.pdbx_seq_one_letter_code
_entity_poly.pdbx_strand_id
1 'polypeptide(L)' 'MFWDRFYNLCLKKGIKPNPLGKEIGISSGIITKWKNGAIPNGENLIKIANYFDCSTDYLLGRTDNPDSHKNKLK' A
#
# COMPACT_ATOMS: atom_id res chain seq x y z
N MET A 1 9.72 -1.54 -6.38
CA MET A 1 8.71 -0.63 -6.97
C MET A 1 7.45 -0.48 -6.11
N PHE A 2 6.68 -1.53 -5.79
CA PHE A 2 5.57 -1.42 -4.81
C PHE A 2 6.07 -1.43 -3.35
N TRP A 3 6.90 -2.43 -2.99
CA TRP A 3 7.41 -2.58 -1.63
C TRP A 3 8.08 -1.30 -1.12
N ASP A 4 8.91 -0.65 -1.93
CA ASP A 4 9.59 0.58 -1.57
C ASP A 4 8.60 1.72 -1.27
N ARG A 5 7.55 1.90 -2.10
CA ARG A 5 6.51 2.91 -1.89
C ARG A 5 5.74 2.63 -0.59
N PHE A 6 5.28 1.39 -0.42
CA PHE A 6 4.56 0.96 0.77
C PHE A 6 5.41 1.11 2.04
N TYR A 7 6.68 0.68 1.98
CA TYR A 7 7.61 0.81 3.09
C TYR A 7 7.88 2.27 3.43
N ASN A 8 8.08 3.15 2.44
CA ASN A 8 8.23 4.59 2.65
C ASN A 8 6.98 5.22 3.28
N LEU A 9 5.77 4.81 2.89
CA LEU A 9 4.53 5.27 3.53
C LEU A 9 4.45 4.82 4.99
N CYS A 10 4.83 3.57 5.28
CA CYS A 10 4.93 3.06 6.65
C CYS A 10 5.92 3.88 7.48
N LEU A 11 7.12 4.14 6.93
CA LEU A 11 8.15 4.96 7.57
C LEU A 11 7.66 6.38 7.86
N LYS A 12 6.99 7.03 6.90
CA LYS A 12 6.42 8.37 7.07
C LYS A 12 5.38 8.44 8.19
N LYS A 13 4.60 7.38 8.39
CA LYS A 13 3.65 7.27 9.51
C LYS A 13 4.28 6.76 10.81
N GLY A 14 5.55 6.37 10.82
CA GLY A 14 6.20 5.78 12.00
C GLY A 14 5.71 4.37 12.36
N ILE A 15 5.10 3.66 11.41
CA ILE A 15 4.54 2.32 11.61
C ILE A 15 5.36 1.26 10.87
N LYS A 16 5.28 0.01 11.32
CA LYS A 16 5.94 -1.12 10.64
C LYS A 16 4.96 -1.80 9.68
N PRO A 17 5.44 -2.33 8.53
CA PRO A 17 4.61 -3.06 7.55
C PRO A 17 3.80 -4.22 8.14
N ASN A 18 4.42 -5.03 9.01
CA ASN A 18 3.78 -6.22 9.58
C ASN A 18 2.59 -5.89 10.50
N PRO A 19 2.74 -4.99 11.50
CA PRO A 19 1.60 -4.48 12.28
C PRO A 19 0.52 -3.84 11.41
N LEU A 20 0.91 -3.00 10.45
CA LEU A 20 -0.04 -2.35 9.56
C LEU A 20 -0.86 -3.37 8.77
N GLY A 21 -0.20 -4.37 8.17
CA GLY A 21 -0.90 -5.41 7.44
C GLY A 21 -1.90 -6.13 8.33
N LYS A 22 -1.52 -6.49 9.56
CA LYS A 22 -2.45 -7.10 10.52
C LYS A 22 -3.64 -6.19 10.84
N GLU A 23 -3.42 -4.88 10.99
CA GLU A 23 -4.46 -3.86 11.24
C GLU A 23 -5.46 -3.76 10.07
N ILE A 24 -5.00 -3.83 8.83
CA ILE A 24 -5.86 -3.78 7.63
C ILE A 24 -6.33 -5.18 7.15
N GLY A 25 -6.11 -6.22 7.95
CA GLY A 25 -6.57 -7.59 7.66
C GLY A 25 -5.77 -8.30 6.56
N ILE A 26 -4.46 -8.09 6.53
CA ILE A 26 -3.50 -8.68 5.59
C ILE A 26 -2.48 -9.49 6.39
N SER A 27 -2.40 -10.78 6.08
CA SER A 27 -1.49 -11.70 6.74
C SER A 27 -0.03 -11.34 6.47
N SER A 28 0.83 -11.51 7.48
CA SER A 28 2.28 -11.27 7.38
C SER A 28 2.95 -12.02 6.22
N GLY A 29 2.46 -13.22 5.88
CA GLY A 29 2.95 -13.99 4.73
C GLY A 29 2.74 -13.26 3.38
N ILE A 30 1.66 -12.50 3.22
CA ILE A 30 1.40 -11.70 2.02
C ILE A 30 2.37 -10.51 1.96
N ILE A 31 2.65 -9.89 3.10
CA ILE A 31 3.59 -8.77 3.21
C ILE A 31 5.01 -9.20 2.85
N THR A 32 5.43 -10.39 3.33
CA THR A 32 6.71 -10.99 2.94
C THR A 32 6.78 -11.25 1.43
N LYS A 33 5.68 -11.70 0.79
CA LYS A 33 5.63 -11.84 -0.67
C LYS A 33 5.87 -10.51 -1.37
N TRP A 34 5.28 -9.41 -0.89
CA TRP A 34 5.51 -8.08 -1.47
C TRP A 34 6.96 -7.63 -1.34
N LYS A 35 7.59 -7.91 -0.20
CA LYS A 35 9.02 -7.67 -0.01
C LYS A 35 9.88 -8.43 -1.03
N ASN A 36 9.43 -9.62 -1.45
CA ASN A 36 10.09 -10.43 -2.47
C ASN A 36 9.70 -10.04 -3.92
N GLY A 37 8.98 -8.93 -4.12
CA GLY A 37 8.63 -8.41 -5.44
C GLY A 37 7.24 -8.81 -5.94
N ALA A 38 6.43 -9.50 -5.14
CA ALA A 38 5.04 -9.77 -5.52
C ALA A 38 4.20 -8.48 -5.55
N ILE A 39 3.25 -8.41 -6.48
CA ILE A 39 2.32 -7.29 -6.58
C ILE A 39 1.07 -7.59 -5.74
N PRO A 40 0.58 -6.65 -4.92
CA PRO A 40 -0.69 -6.79 -4.22
C PRO A 40 -1.88 -6.94 -5.18
N ASN A 41 -2.90 -7.68 -4.76
CA ASN A 41 -4.17 -7.75 -5.49
C ASN A 41 -4.95 -6.42 -5.34
N GLY A 42 -6.00 -6.25 -6.15
CA GLY A 42 -6.83 -5.05 -6.14
C GLY A 42 -7.43 -4.72 -4.76
N GLU A 43 -7.89 -5.72 -4.02
CA GLU A 43 -8.46 -5.53 -2.68
C GLU A 43 -7.43 -5.01 -1.67
N ASN A 44 -6.23 -5.59 -1.65
CA ASN A 44 -5.15 -5.14 -0.77
C ASN A 44 -4.66 -3.74 -1.16
N LEU A 45 -4.60 -3.44 -2.45
CA LEU A 45 -4.29 -2.09 -2.94
C LEU A 45 -5.31 -1.07 -2.43
N ILE A 46 -6.60 -1.36 -2.55
CA ILE A 46 -7.68 -0.48 -2.07
C ILE A 46 -7.57 -0.27 -0.56
N LYS A 47 -7.32 -1.34 0.22
CA LYS A 47 -7.13 -1.23 1.68
C LYS A 47 -5.97 -0.31 2.05
N ILE A 48 -4.83 -0.47 1.38
CA ILE A 48 -3.62 0.35 1.62
C ILE A 48 -3.86 1.79 1.16
N ALA A 49 -4.46 1.97 -0.03
CA ALA A 49 -4.84 3.26 -0.57
C ALA A 49 -5.75 4.05 0.39
N ASN A 50 -6.80 3.41 0.89
CA ASN A 50 -7.71 4.01 1.87
C ASN A 50 -7.02 4.33 3.20
N TYR A 51 -6.11 3.47 3.67
CA TYR A 51 -5.39 3.70 4.92
C TYR A 51 -4.43 4.90 4.86
N PHE A 52 -3.75 5.06 3.73
CA PHE A 52 -2.78 6.13 3.51
C PHE A 52 -3.34 7.35 2.77
N ASP A 53 -4.64 7.36 2.48
CA ASP A 53 -5.31 8.37 1.64
C ASP A 53 -4.55 8.65 0.33
N CYS A 54 -4.10 7.59 -0.35
CA CYS A 54 -3.34 7.67 -1.59
C CYS A 54 -3.98 6.84 -2.70
N SER A 55 -3.62 7.11 -3.96
CA SER A 55 -4.09 6.31 -5.08
C SER A 55 -3.38 4.96 -5.21
N THR A 56 -4.10 3.95 -5.70
CA THR A 56 -3.52 2.64 -6.04
C THR A 56 -2.48 2.75 -7.16
N ASP A 57 -2.62 3.71 -8.07
CA ASP A 57 -1.64 3.99 -9.12
C ASP A 57 -0.31 4.49 -8.56
N TYR A 58 -0.35 5.28 -7.48
CA TYR A 58 0.86 5.71 -6.77
C TYR A 58 1.57 4.53 -6.11
N LEU A 59 0.81 3.63 -5.48
CA LEU A 59 1.35 2.42 -4.86
C LEU A 59 2.01 1.51 -5.90
N LEU A 60 1.40 1.37 -7.08
CA LEU A 60 1.95 0.58 -8.18
C LEU A 60 3.09 1.28 -8.94
N GLY A 61 3.38 2.55 -8.63
CA GLY A 61 4.42 3.32 -9.30
C GLY A 61 4.08 3.70 -10.74
N ARG A 62 2.79 3.74 -11.09
CA ARG A 62 2.31 4.23 -12.41
C ARG A 62 2.30 5.75 -12.49
N THR A 63 2.35 6.42 -11.34
CA THR A 63 2.37 7.88 -11.20
C THR A 63 3.17 8.26 -9.96
N ASP A 64 3.87 9.39 -10.04
CA ASP A 64 4.54 10.00 -8.89
C ASP A 64 3.61 10.88 -8.06
N ASN A 65 2.45 11.22 -8.59
CA ASN A 65 1.48 12.06 -7.92
C ASN A 65 0.51 11.20 -7.08
N PRO A 66 0.54 11.29 -5.73
CA PRO A 66 -0.27 10.47 -4.83
C PRO A 66 -1.79 10.69 -4.99
N ASP A 67 -2.21 11.81 -5.57
CA ASP A 67 -3.61 12.19 -5.79
C ASP A 67 -4.14 11.82 -7.18
N SER A 68 -3.28 11.29 -8.06
CA SER A 68 -3.71 10.85 -9.40
C SER A 68 -4.71 9.71 -9.26
N HIS A 69 -5.98 9.92 -9.61
CA HIS A 69 -7.07 8.96 -9.44
C HIS A 69 -7.42 8.59 -7.98
N LYS A 70 -7.58 9.59 -7.08
CA LYS A 70 -8.37 9.36 -5.86
C LYS A 70 -9.79 8.94 -6.27
N ASN A 71 -10.09 7.65 -6.17
CA ASN A 71 -11.46 7.17 -6.27
C ASN A 71 -12.17 7.62 -4.99
N LYS A 72 -12.61 8.89 -4.96
CA LYS A 72 -13.58 9.38 -3.98
C LYS A 72 -14.84 8.55 -4.19
N LEU A 73 -14.94 7.43 -3.49
CA LEU A 73 -16.23 6.84 -3.18
C LEU A 73 -16.95 7.88 -2.31
N LYS A 74 -17.79 8.68 -2.98
CA LYS A 74 -18.79 9.54 -2.37
C LYS A 74 -19.77 8.71 -1.57
#